data_AF-A0A7V9K2I9-F1
#
_entry.id   AF-A0A7V9K2I9-F1
#
_cell.length_a   1.000
_cell.length_b   1.000
_cell.length_c   1.000
_cell.angle_alpha   90.00
_cell.angle_beta   90.00
_cell.angle_gamma   90.00
#
_symmetry.space_group_name_H-M   'P 1'
#
loop_
_entity.id
_entity.type
_entity.pdbx_description
1 polymer ?
#
loop_
_entity_poly.entity_id
_entity_poly.type
_entity_poly.pdbx_seq_one_letter_code
_entity_poly.pdbx_strand_id
1 'polypeptide(L)'
;MGEFFIDYETGRVATLKQLAAAGLAEGEDERPERPWHRIQGPGDASTMWYAVLRKHDRGIFMGALCIRHGDRLASMNERGWEEIPVPEIGP
;
A
#
# COMPACT_ATOMS: atom_id res chain seq x y z
N MET A 1 4.56 -1.65 11.24
CA MET A 1 3.16 -1.62 11.68
C MET A 1 2.65 -0.24 11.36
N GLY A 2 1.57 -0.09 10.60
CA GLY A 2 1.12 1.24 10.19
C GLY A 2 0.16 1.24 9.01
N GLU A 3 -0.24 2.44 8.63
CA GLU A 3 -1.07 2.69 7.46
C GLU A 3 -0.22 2.72 6.19
N PHE A 4 -0.73 2.09 5.13
CA PHE A 4 -0.12 2.06 3.81
C PHE A 4 -0.87 2.99 2.87
N PHE A 5 -0.12 3.61 1.96
CA PHE A 5 -0.62 4.52 0.94
C PHE A 5 -0.10 4.07 -0.42
N ILE A 6 -0.90 4.28 -1.46
CA ILE A 6 -0.53 4.06 -2.84
C ILE A 6 -0.59 5.37 -3.61
N ASP A 7 0.46 5.68 -4.37
CA ASP A 7 0.43 6.68 -5.42
C ASP A 7 -0.36 6.10 -6.61
N TYR A 8 -1.54 6.66 -6.90
CA TYR A 8 -2.39 6.13 -7.97
C TYR A 8 -1.86 6.40 -9.39
N GLU A 9 -0.85 7.25 -9.54
CA GLU A 9 -0.25 7.60 -10.83
C GLU A 9 0.95 6.70 -11.13
N THR A 10 1.80 6.45 -10.14
CA THR A 10 3.05 5.66 -10.31
C THR A 10 2.95 4.23 -9.80
N GLY A 11 1.96 3.94 -8.94
CA GLY A 11 1.82 2.65 -8.28
C GLY A 11 2.81 2.41 -7.16
N ARG A 12 3.57 3.43 -6.73
CA ARG A 12 4.44 3.30 -5.55
C ARG A 12 3.61 3.14 -4.29
N VAL A 13 4.16 2.43 -3.32
CA VAL A 13 3.51 2.21 -2.04
C VAL A 13 4.46 2.51 -0.91
N ALA A 14 3.99 3.27 0.06
CA ALA A 14 4.75 3.68 1.22
C ALA A 14 3.87 3.66 2.48
N THR A 15 4.50 3.56 3.64
CA THR A 15 3.83 3.78 4.92
C THR A 15 3.74 5.27 5.23
N LEU A 16 2.78 5.67 6.09
CA LEU A 16 2.67 7.07 6.53
C LEU A 16 3.99 7.61 7.09
N LYS A 17 4.67 6.82 7.92
CA LYS A 17 5.98 7.15 8.49
C LYS A 17 7.05 7.40 7.43
N GLN A 18 7.06 6.63 6.34
CA GLN A 18 8.00 6.83 5.24
C GLN A 18 7.68 8.08 4.43
N LEU A 19 6.41 8.39 4.23
CA LEU A 19 5.98 9.62 3.56
C LEU A 19 6.32 10.86 4.39
N ALA A 20 6.05 10.84 5.68
CA ALA A 20 6.45 11.92 6.60
C ALA A 20 7.97 12.10 6.63
N ALA A 21 8.74 11.01 6.69
CA ALA A 21 10.21 11.07 6.64
C ALA A 21 10.75 11.64 5.31
N ALA A 22 10.00 11.50 4.21
CA ALA A 22 10.32 12.08 2.91
C ALA A 22 9.78 13.52 2.72
N GLY A 23 9.09 14.10 3.72
CA GLY A 23 8.46 15.42 3.62
C GLY A 23 7.22 15.44 2.72
N LEU A 24 6.61 14.28 2.44
CA LEU A 24 5.39 14.12 1.64
C LEU A 24 4.10 14.12 2.47
N ALA A 25 4.24 14.23 3.80
CA ALA A 25 3.15 14.46 4.74
C ALA A 25 3.65 15.43 5.83
N GLU A 26 2.85 16.42 6.22
CA GLU A 26 3.28 17.43 7.21
C GLU A 26 3.39 16.86 8.64
N GLY A 27 2.90 15.64 8.89
CA GLY A 27 3.05 14.94 10.15
C GLY A 27 2.61 13.47 10.09
N GLU A 28 2.84 12.74 11.18
CA GLU A 28 2.46 11.31 11.32
C GLU A 28 0.94 11.10 11.46
N ASP A 29 0.16 12.16 11.65
CA ASP A 29 -1.30 12.14 11.77
C ASP A 29 -2.01 12.81 10.57
N GLU A 30 -1.25 13.44 9.67
CA GLU A 30 -1.81 14.16 8.54
C GLU A 30 -1.78 13.32 7.26
N ARG A 31 -2.88 13.34 6.51
CA ARG A 31 -2.94 12.57 5.27
C ARG A 31 -1.98 13.18 4.24
N PRO A 32 -1.13 12.36 3.60
CA PRO A 32 -0.30 12.83 2.51
C PRO A 32 -1.17 13.42 1.40
N GLU A 33 -0.64 14.44 0.74
CA GLU A 33 -1.33 15.06 -0.40
C GLU A 33 -1.42 14.09 -1.58
N ARG A 34 -2.25 14.46 -2.57
CA ARG A 34 -2.30 13.74 -3.85
C ARG A 34 -0.89 13.65 -4.46
N PRO A 35 -0.53 12.52 -5.09
CA PRO A 35 -1.38 11.41 -5.52
C PRO A 35 -1.53 10.26 -4.51
N TRP A 36 -1.12 10.44 -3.24
CA TRP A 36 -1.13 9.34 -2.26
C TRP A 36 -2.53 9.08 -1.70
N HIS A 37 -3.01 7.85 -1.89
CA HIS A 37 -4.28 7.38 -1.37
C HIS A 37 -4.09 6.26 -0.35
N ARG A 38 -4.77 6.37 0.78
CA ARG A 38 -4.71 5.36 1.84
C ARG A 38 -5.27 4.01 1.35
N ILE A 39 -4.48 2.96 1.50
CA ILE A 39 -4.92 1.58 1.31
C ILE A 39 -5.80 1.20 2.50
N GLN A 40 -7.02 0.73 2.21
CA GLN A 40 -7.97 0.34 3.25
C GLN A 40 -7.45 -0.87 4.04
N GLY A 41 -7.51 -0.78 5.37
CA GLY A 41 -7.14 -1.85 6.27
C GLY A 41 -6.85 -1.37 7.70
N PRO A 42 -6.37 -2.27 8.58
CA PRO A 42 -6.03 -1.92 9.95
C PRO A 42 -4.92 -0.85 9.99
N GLY A 43 -5.05 0.11 10.91
CA GLY A 43 -4.02 1.14 11.12
C GLY A 43 -2.71 0.58 11.67
N ASP A 44 -2.74 -0.65 12.16
CA ASP A 44 -1.62 -1.41 12.70
C ASP A 44 -1.24 -2.61 11.80
N ALA A 45 -1.46 -2.51 10.49
CA ALA A 45 -1.07 -3.58 9.57
C ALA A 45 0.47 -3.79 9.57
N SER A 46 0.89 -5.05 9.56
CA SER A 46 2.30 -5.45 9.49
C SER A 46 2.54 -6.31 8.25
N THR A 47 3.62 -6.05 7.52
CA THR A 47 4.03 -6.85 6.35
C THR A 47 4.40 -8.29 6.70
N MET A 48 4.57 -8.61 7.98
CA MET A 48 4.71 -9.99 8.46
C MET A 48 3.42 -10.81 8.25
N TRP A 49 2.25 -10.18 8.38
CA TRP A 49 0.94 -10.85 8.30
C TRP A 49 0.17 -10.48 7.05
N TYR A 50 0.38 -9.27 6.53
CA TYR A 50 -0.31 -8.73 5.36
C TYR A 50 0.62 -8.64 4.16
N ALA A 51 0.14 -9.14 3.02
CA ALA A 51 0.64 -8.82 1.70
C ALA A 51 0.07 -7.45 1.30
N VAL A 52 0.96 -6.57 0.83
CA VAL A 52 0.57 -5.29 0.25
C VAL A 52 0.49 -5.50 -1.25
N LEU A 53 -0.69 -5.27 -1.81
CA LEU A 53 -1.00 -5.59 -3.19
C LEU A 53 -1.23 -4.32 -3.99
N ARG A 54 -0.80 -4.34 -5.25
CA ARG A 54 -1.08 -3.33 -6.27
C ARG A 54 -1.83 -3.95 -7.43
N LYS A 55 -2.73 -3.19 -8.03
CA LYS A 55 -3.33 -3.52 -9.33
C LYS A 55 -3.45 -2.25 -10.17
N HIS A 56 -3.09 -2.35 -11.45
CA HIS A 56 -3.37 -1.31 -12.44
C HIS A 56 -4.69 -1.60 -13.14
N ASP A 57 -5.64 -0.67 -13.10
CA ASP A 57 -6.95 -0.80 -13.75
C ASP A 57 -7.39 0.56 -14.27
N ARG A 58 -7.88 0.61 -15.52
CA ARG A 58 -8.44 1.83 -16.14
C ARG A 58 -7.55 3.08 -16.03
N GLY A 59 -6.23 2.89 -16.07
CA GLY A 59 -5.24 3.98 -16.06
C GLY A 59 -4.88 4.51 -14.68
N ILE A 60 -5.28 3.83 -13.59
CA ILE A 60 -4.89 4.17 -12.23
C ILE A 60 -4.38 2.94 -11.48
N PHE A 61 -3.53 3.17 -10.47
CA PHE A 61 -3.10 2.15 -9.53
C PHE A 61 -3.99 2.13 -8.28
N MET A 62 -4.37 0.92 -7.87
CA MET A 62 -5.12 0.64 -6.65
C MET A 62 -4.32 -0.23 -5.71
N GLY A 63 -4.46 0.02 -4.41
CA GLY A 63 -3.79 -0.73 -3.37
C GLY A 63 -4.78 -1.57 -2.55
N ALA A 64 -4.34 -2.73 -2.06
CA ALA A 64 -5.11 -3.56 -1.13
C ALA A 64 -4.18 -4.24 -0.12
N LEU A 65 -4.73 -4.57 1.06
CA LEU A 65 -4.10 -5.44 2.03
C LEU A 65 -4.80 -6.80 2.05
N CYS A 66 -4.02 -7.87 2.07
CA CYS A 66 -4.52 -9.25 2.17
C CYS A 66 -3.69 -10.01 3.20
N ILE A 67 -4.31 -10.87 4.01
CA ILE A 67 -3.55 -11.76 4.91
C ILE A 67 -2.72 -12.74 4.04
N ARG A 68 -1.43 -12.89 4.35
CA ARG A 68 -0.46 -13.72 3.60
C ARG A 68 -0.76 -15.21 3.68
N HIS A 69 -1.13 -15.68 4.87
CA HIS A 69 -1.26 -17.11 5.19
C HIS A 69 -2.67 -17.65 4.91
N GLY A 70 -3.19 -17.41 3.70
CA GLY A 70 -4.48 -17.96 3.28
C GLY A 70 -4.69 -17.94 1.77
N ASP A 71 -5.70 -18.69 1.31
CA ASP A 71 -6.02 -18.88 -0.11
C ASP A 71 -6.43 -17.58 -0.82
N ARG A 72 -6.78 -16.55 -0.04
CA ARG A 72 -7.19 -15.25 -0.58
C ARG A 72 -6.07 -14.57 -1.36
N LEU A 73 -4.81 -14.76 -0.99
CA LEU A 73 -3.68 -14.17 -1.71
C LEU A 73 -3.58 -14.75 -3.13
N ALA A 74 -3.69 -16.08 -3.27
CA ALA A 74 -3.72 -16.74 -4.57
C ALA A 74 -4.88 -16.22 -5.45
N SER A 75 -6.08 -16.13 -4.88
CA SER A 75 -7.25 -15.57 -5.57
C SER A 75 -7.08 -14.11 -6.00
N MET A 76 -6.35 -13.29 -5.23
CA MET A 76 -6.04 -11.92 -5.62
C MET A 76 -5.06 -11.91 -6.80
N ASN A 77 -4.03 -12.75 -6.77
CA ASN A 77 -3.06 -12.88 -7.86
C ASN A 77 -3.73 -13.29 -9.19
N GLU A 78 -4.63 -14.26 -9.16
CA GLU A 78 -5.42 -14.67 -10.34
C GLU A 78 -6.28 -13.55 -10.91
N ARG A 79 -6.65 -12.55 -10.09
CA ARG A 79 -7.43 -11.37 -10.48
C ARG A 79 -6.55 -10.20 -10.92
N GLY A 80 -5.25 -10.42 -11.09
CA GLY A 80 -4.27 -9.44 -11.54
C GLY A 80 -3.81 -8.48 -10.45
N TRP A 81 -3.88 -8.88 -9.18
CA TRP A 81 -3.17 -8.17 -8.11
C TRP A 81 -1.75 -8.69 -8.01
N GLU A 82 -0.81 -7.79 -7.77
CA GLU A 82 0.60 -8.10 -7.63
C GLU A 82 1.04 -7.74 -6.23
N GLU A 83 1.72 -8.68 -5.56
CA GLU A 83 2.34 -8.39 -4.27
C GLU A 83 3.55 -7.48 -4.45
N ILE A 84 3.61 -6.41 -3.65
CA ILE A 84 4.75 -5.51 -3.57
C ILE A 84 5.74 -6.08 -2.55
N PRO A 85 6.97 -6.42 -2.97
CA PRO A 85 8.00 -6.86 -2.05
C PRO A 85 8.30 -5.79 -0.99
N VAL A 86 8.53 -6.20 0.25
CA VAL A 86 8.86 -5.26 1.35
C VAL A 86 10.01 -4.29 1.02
N PRO A 87 11.09 -4.72 0.33
CA PRO A 87 12.17 -3.81 -0.08
C PRO A 87 11.74 -2.71 -1.06
N GLU A 88 10.63 -2.89 -1.77
CA GLU A 88 10.08 -1.92 -2.73
C GLU A 88 9.05 -0.97 -2.08
N ILE A 89 8.73 -1.17 -0.79
CA ILE A 89 7.83 -0.28 -0.05
C ILE A 89 8.61 0.96 0.39
N GLY A 90 8.36 2.08 -0.28
CA GLY A 90 8.95 3.38 -0.06
C GLY A 90 8.48 4.39 -1.11
N PRO A 91 8.62 5.70 -0.83
CA PRO A 91 8.28 6.77 -1.77
C PRO A 91 9.20 6.84 -2.99
#